data_AF-A0A850T2D3-F1
#
_entry.id   AF-A0A850T2D3-F1
#
_cell.length_a   1.000
_cell.length_b   1.000
_cell.length_c   1.000
_cell.angle_alpha   90.00
_cell.angle_beta   90.00
_cell.angle_gamma   90.00
#
_symmetry.space_group_name_H-M   'P 1'
#
loop_
_entity.id
_entity.type
_entity.pdbx_description
1 polymer ?
#
loop_
_entity_poly.entity_id
_entity_poly.type
_entity_poly.pdbx_seq_one_letter_code
_entity_poly.pdbx_strand_id
1 'polypeptide(L)' 'MARKAIDAKAKEEALMKLIRETVASAGAIAPDEIPHLVKERIKGQAAGDLDVDAYIKEAIRAQKRLKKP' A
#
# COMPACT_ATOMS: atom_id res chain seq x y z
N MET A 1 -7.43 5.17 -27.81
CA MET A 1 -6.42 4.74 -26.82
C MET A 1 -6.72 5.14 -25.37
N ALA A 2 -7.92 5.67 -25.02
CA ALA A 2 -8.21 6.19 -23.68
C ALA A 2 -8.54 5.14 -22.58
N ARG A 3 -8.97 3.92 -22.95
CA ARG A 3 -9.41 2.90 -21.95
C ARG A 3 -8.27 2.40 -21.06
N LYS A 4 -7.09 2.12 -21.63
CA LYS A 4 -5.92 1.56 -20.91
C LYS A 4 -5.38 2.47 -19.79
N ALA A 5 -5.43 3.79 -19.96
CA ALA A 5 -4.90 4.72 -18.95
C ALA A 5 -5.82 4.80 -17.71
N ILE A 6 -7.13 4.67 -17.90
CA ILE A 6 -8.12 4.66 -16.82
C ILE A 6 -7.97 3.37 -16.01
N ASP A 7 -7.77 2.23 -16.67
CA ASP A 7 -7.49 0.95 -15.99
C ASP A 7 -6.21 0.98 -15.15
N ALA A 8 -5.15 1.64 -15.64
CA ALA A 8 -3.89 1.76 -14.89
C ALA A 8 -4.07 2.62 -13.63
N LYS A 9 -4.74 3.78 -13.77
CA LYS A 9 -4.97 4.71 -12.66
C LYS A 9 -5.90 4.12 -11.59
N ALA A 10 -6.98 3.45 -12.01
CA ALA A 10 -7.90 2.78 -11.09
C ALA A 10 -7.24 1.61 -10.35
N LYS A 11 -6.34 0.86 -11.03
CA LYS A 11 -5.53 -0.19 -10.39
C LYS A 11 -4.56 0.38 -9.37
N GLU A 12 -3.90 1.50 -9.69
CA GLU A 12 -3.00 2.19 -8.76
C GLU A 12 -3.74 2.68 -7.52
N GLU A 13 -4.89 3.34 -7.67
CA GLU A 13 -5.74 3.77 -6.55
C GLU A 13 -6.23 2.60 -5.70
N ALA A 14 -6.63 1.49 -6.34
CA ALA A 14 -7.01 0.28 -5.63
C ALA A 14 -5.84 -0.33 -4.85
N LEU A 15 -4.63 -0.34 -5.42
CA LEU A 15 -3.42 -0.82 -4.76
C LEU A 15 -3.08 0.05 -3.55
N MET A 16 -3.06 1.38 -3.73
CA MET A 16 -2.82 2.34 -2.65
C MET A 16 -3.81 2.16 -1.49
N LYS A 17 -5.10 1.98 -1.81
CA LYS A 17 -6.13 1.73 -0.81
C LYS A 17 -5.88 0.41 -0.07
N LEU A 18 -5.57 -0.67 -0.79
CA LEU A 18 -5.27 -1.96 -0.21
C LEU A 18 -4.06 -1.91 0.73
N ILE A 19 -3.01 -1.17 0.36
CA ILE A 19 -1.82 -0.95 1.19
C ILE A 19 -2.22 -0.22 2.47
N ARG A 20 -2.97 0.89 2.37
CA ARG A 20 -3.45 1.63 3.56
C ARG A 20 -4.33 0.79 4.46
N GLU A 21 -5.26 0.02 3.92
CA GLU A 21 -6.11 -0.88 4.70
C GLU A 21 -5.29 -1.98 5.38
N THR A 22 -4.31 -2.56 4.67
CA THR A 22 -3.43 -3.58 5.25
C THR A 22 -2.58 -3.01 6.38
N VAL A 23 -2.00 -1.82 6.19
CA VAL A 23 -1.24 -1.11 7.24
C VAL A 23 -2.18 -0.78 8.42
N ALA A 24 -3.38 -0.26 8.15
CA ALA A 24 -4.39 0.06 9.16
C ALA A 24 -4.81 -1.17 10.00
N SER A 25 -5.13 -2.28 9.34
CA SER A 25 -5.45 -3.57 9.99
C SER A 25 -4.25 -4.17 10.71
N ALA A 26 -3.04 -3.88 10.24
CA ALA A 26 -1.80 -4.30 10.89
C ALA A 26 -1.46 -3.50 12.16
N GLY A 27 -2.37 -2.69 12.71
CA GLY A 27 -2.12 -1.85 13.90
C GLY A 27 -1.62 -2.57 15.17
N ALA A 28 -1.63 -3.91 15.20
CA ALA A 28 -1.04 -4.77 16.24
C ALA A 28 0.24 -5.52 15.81
N ILE A 29 0.63 -5.42 14.54
CA ILE A 29 1.76 -6.11 13.93
C ILE A 29 3.00 -5.21 14.00
N ALA A 30 4.19 -5.81 14.12
CA ALA A 30 5.43 -5.06 14.10
C ALA A 30 5.57 -4.28 12.77
N PRO A 31 5.99 -3.00 12.82
CA PRO A 31 6.12 -2.17 11.61
C PRO A 31 7.11 -2.75 10.59
N ASP A 32 8.02 -3.62 11.01
CA ASP A 32 8.98 -4.32 10.17
C ASP A 32 8.36 -5.51 9.40
N GLU A 33 7.23 -6.05 9.86
CA GLU A 33 6.51 -7.14 9.19
C GLU A 33 5.43 -6.64 8.21
N ILE A 34 4.97 -5.40 8.38
CA ILE A 34 3.99 -4.76 7.49
C ILE A 34 4.42 -4.78 6.01
N PRO A 35 5.68 -4.46 5.64
CA PRO A 35 6.12 -4.51 4.25
C PRO A 35 6.04 -5.91 3.64
N HIS A 36 6.38 -6.95 4.40
CA HIS A 36 6.26 -8.32 3.92
C HIS A 36 4.80 -8.72 3.70
N LEU A 37 3.91 -8.39 4.63
CA LEU A 37 2.48 -8.67 4.51
C LEU A 37 1.86 -7.95 3.30
N VAL A 38 2.17 -6.67 3.13
CA VAL A 38 1.67 -5.90 1.98
C VAL A 38 2.18 -6.50 0.68
N LYS A 39 3.49 -6.80 0.58
CA LYS A 39 4.10 -7.42 -0.62
C LYS A 39 3.46 -8.76 -0.97
N GLU A 40 3.20 -9.62 0.01
CA GLU A 40 2.49 -10.89 -0.22
C GLU A 40 1.05 -10.65 -0.69
N ARG A 41 0.37 -9.61 -0.17
CA ARG A 41 -1.02 -9.30 -0.52
C ARG A 41 -1.18 -8.67 -1.91
N ILE A 42 -0.19 -7.89 -2.35
CA ILE A 42 -0.14 -7.31 -3.71
C ILE A 42 0.62 -8.21 -4.71
N LYS A 43 1.09 -9.38 -4.28
CA LYS A 43 1.82 -10.32 -5.13
C LYS A 43 0.93 -10.77 -6.28
N GLY A 44 1.37 -10.51 -7.51
CA GLY A 44 0.58 -10.77 -8.72
C GLY A 44 -0.37 -9.62 -9.12
N GLN A 45 -0.46 -8.54 -8.34
CA GLN A 45 -1.05 -7.30 -8.80
C GLN A 45 -0.01 -6.47 -9.55
N ALA A 46 -0.36 -5.99 -10.75
CA ALA A 46 0.48 -5.08 -11.49
C ALA A 46 0.47 -3.71 -10.80
N ALA A 47 1.54 -3.41 -10.05
CA ALA A 47 1.75 -2.10 -9.44
C ALA A 47 2.10 -1.00 -10.47
N GLY A 48 2.37 -1.37 -11.73
CA GLY A 48 2.74 -0.40 -12.75
C GLY A 48 4.07 0.29 -12.39
N ASP A 49 4.05 1.63 -12.40
CA ASP A 49 5.18 2.50 -12.01
C ASP A 49 5.15 2.86 -10.52
N LEU A 50 4.18 2.36 -9.77
CA LEU A 50 4.01 2.68 -8.36
C LEU A 50 5.13 2.05 -7.53
N ASP A 51 5.91 2.90 -6.85
CA ASP A 51 6.88 2.47 -5.85
C ASP A 51 6.15 2.05 -4.56
N VAL A 52 5.70 0.79 -4.55
CA VAL A 52 4.99 0.18 -3.43
C VAL A 52 5.83 0.25 -2.15
N ASP A 53 7.15 0.07 -2.24
CA ASP A 53 8.04 0.03 -1.08
C ASP A 53 8.12 1.40 -0.40
N ALA A 54 8.25 2.47 -1.20
CA ALA A 54 8.18 3.85 -0.72
C ALA A 54 6.81 4.16 -0.10
N TYR A 55 5.73 3.76 -0.76
CA TYR A 55 4.37 4.01 -0.29
C TYR A 55 4.06 3.29 1.03
N ILE A 56 4.50 2.04 1.18
CA ILE A 56 4.40 1.28 2.42
C ILE A 56 5.12 1.99 3.55
N LYS A 57 6.37 2.42 3.34
CA LYS A 57 7.15 3.15 4.35
C LYS A 57 6.47 4.44 4.79
N GLU A 58 5.88 5.17 3.85
CA GLU A 58 5.11 6.38 4.13
C GLU A 58 3.85 6.05 4.94
N ALA A 59 3.08 5.02 4.55
CA ALA A 59 1.90 4.58 5.27
C ALA A 59 2.20 4.13 6.71
N ILE A 60 3.30 3.39 6.92
CA ILE A 60 3.75 2.99 8.26
C ILE A 60 4.15 4.22 9.09
N ARG A 61 4.89 5.17 8.50
CA ARG A 61 5.27 6.43 9.18
C ARG A 61 4.04 7.26 9.54
N ALA A 62 3.08 7.38 8.64
CA ALA A 62 1.82 8.08 8.88
C ALA A 62 1.03 7.43 10.01
N GLN A 63 0.95 6.09 10.03
CA GLN A 63 0.28 5.36 11.08
C GLN A 63 0.99 5.50 12.44
N LYS A 64 2.33 5.42 12.49
CA LYS A 64 3.12 5.71 13.70
C LYS A 64 2.89 7.13 14.22
N ARG A 65 2.75 8.11 13.32
CA ARG A 65 2.51 9.51 13.66
C ARG A 65 1.08 9.76 14.18
N LEU A 66 0.09 9.04 13.68
CA LEU A 66 -1.29 9.06 14.18
C LEU A 66 -1.45 8.36 15.54
N LYS A 67 -0.55 7.44 15.89
CA LYS A 67 -0.55 6.70 17.17
C LYS A 67 0.28 7.38 18.27
N LYS A 68 0.80 8.59 18.03
CA LYS A 68 1.49 9.38 19.05
C LYS A 68 0.42 10.11 19.89
N PRO A 69 0.37 9.92 21.22
CA PRO A 69 -0.63 10.54 22.09
C PRO A 69 -0.52 12.07 22.11
#